data_AF-A6IDM6-F1
#
_entry.id   AF-A6IDM6-F1
#
_cell.length_a   1.000
_cell.length_b   1.000
_cell.length_c   1.000
_cell.angle_alpha   90.00
_cell.angle_beta   90.00
_cell.angle_gamma   90.00
#
_symmetry.space_group_name_H-M   'P 1'
#
loop_
_entity.id
_entity.type
_entity.pdbx_description
1 polymer ?
#
loop_
_entity_poly.entity_id
_entity_poly.type
_entity_poly.pdbx_seq_one_letter_code
_entity_poly.pdbx_strand_id
1 'polypeptide(L)' 'METLSFPRYNIAEIVVHIRNKLLTGADGKNLSKSDFLPNPKPEVLYMIYMRALQLVYGVRLEHFYM' A
#
# COMPACT_ATOMS: atom_id res chain seq x y z
N MET A 1 22.50 -11.76 -1.52
CA MET A 1 22.47 -10.56 -0.66
C MET A 1 21.47 -9.61 -1.28
N GLU A 2 20.36 -9.33 -0.61
CA GLU A 2 19.48 -8.25 -1.05
C GLU A 2 20.26 -6.95 -0.90
N THR A 3 20.66 -6.36 -2.02
CA THR A 3 21.24 -5.02 -2.04
C THR A 3 20.16 -4.06 -1.57
N LEU A 4 20.30 -3.51 -0.37
CA LEU A 4 19.47 -2.43 0.13
C LEU A 4 19.81 -1.14 -0.65
N SER A 5 19.39 -1.09 -1.91
CA SER A 5 19.49 0.09 -2.76
C SER A 5 18.51 1.16 -2.31
N PHE A 6 18.76 2.41 -2.69
CA PHE A 6 17.83 3.49 -2.42
C PHE A 6 16.44 3.19 -2.99
N PRO A 7 15.34 3.52 -2.27
CA PRO A 7 14.00 3.38 -2.79
C PRO A 7 13.81 4.15 -4.10
N ARG A 8 13.16 3.53 -5.09
CA ARG A 8 12.91 4.14 -6.40
C ARG A 8 12.03 5.39 -6.34
N TYR A 9 11.11 5.43 -5.38
CA TYR A 9 10.10 6.47 -5.25
C TYR A 9 10.24 7.19 -3.92
N ASN A 10 10.05 8.51 -3.94
CA ASN A 10 9.80 9.28 -2.73
C ASN A 10 8.35 9.08 -2.24
N ILE A 11 8.02 9.57 -1.03
CA ILE A 11 6.69 9.36 -0.42
C ILE A 11 5.55 9.95 -1.26
N ALA A 12 5.76 11.07 -1.94
CA ALA A 12 4.73 11.65 -2.81
C ALA A 12 4.42 10.73 -4.00
N GLU A 13 5.47 10.19 -4.62
CA GLU A 13 5.37 9.26 -5.73
C GLU A 13 4.75 7.93 -5.29
N ILE A 14 5.10 7.43 -4.10
CA ILE A 14 4.48 6.24 -3.51
C ILE A 14 2.97 6.42 -3.35
N VAL A 15 2.51 7.55 -2.78
CA VAL A 15 1.07 7.83 -2.62
C VAL A 15 0.36 7.83 -3.98
N VAL A 16 0.94 8.49 -4.99
CA VAL A 16 0.36 8.54 -6.35
C VAL A 16 0.35 7.15 -6.97
N HIS A 17 1.42 6.37 -6.83
CA HIS A 17 1.51 5.03 -7.37
C HIS A 17 0.44 4.11 -6.78
N ILE A 18 0.28 4.13 -5.45
CA ILE A 18 -0.71 3.32 -4.73
C ILE A 18 -2.14 3.70 -5.13
N ARG A 19 -2.44 5.01 -5.24
CA ARG A 19 -3.74 5.51 -5.71
C ARG A 19 -4.11 5.05 -7.11
N ASN A 20 -3.11 4.92 -7.99
CA ASN A 20 -3.33 4.59 -9.39
C ASN A 20 -3.32 3.08 -9.67
N LYS A 21 -2.63 2.28 -8.84
CA LYS A 21 -2.35 0.87 -9.12
C LYS A 21 -2.93 -0.12 -8.12
N LEU A 22 -3.22 0.31 -6.89
CA LEU A 22 -3.64 -0.60 -5.80
C LEU A 22 -5.00 -0.25 -5.21
N LEU A 23 -5.20 1.01 -4.80
CA LEU A 23 -6.42 1.42 -4.12
C LEU A 23 -7.44 2.00 -5.12
N THR A 24 -8.72 1.91 -4.77
CA THR A 24 -9.83 2.43 -5.58
C THR A 24 -10.75 3.31 -4.74
N GLY A 25 -11.53 4.16 -5.41
CA GLY A 25 -12.59 4.94 -4.76
C GLY A 25 -12.11 5.83 -3.61
N ALA A 26 -12.79 5.72 -2.46
CA ALA A 26 -12.52 6.52 -1.27
C ALA A 26 -11.16 6.19 -0.63
N ASP A 27 -10.76 4.92 -0.62
CA ASP A 27 -9.50 4.47 -0.02
C ASP A 27 -8.30 5.15 -0.67
N GLY A 28 -8.31 5.25 -2.01
CA GLY A 28 -7.28 5.98 -2.75
C GLY A 28 -7.30 7.48 -2.45
N LYS A 29 -8.49 8.11 -2.45
CA LYS A 29 -8.62 9.56 -2.21
C LYS A 29 -8.13 9.96 -0.81
N ASN A 30 -8.39 9.14 0.19
CA ASN A 30 -8.05 9.42 1.59
C ASN A 30 -6.58 9.16 1.90
N LEU A 31 -5.88 8.33 1.11
CA LEU A 31 -4.46 8.04 1.31
C LEU A 31 -3.61 9.30 1.16
N SER A 32 -2.78 9.63 2.16
CA SER A 32 -1.98 10.85 2.21
C SER A 32 -0.54 10.57 2.65
N LYS A 33 0.35 11.57 2.48
CA LYS A 33 1.76 11.43 2.92
C LYS A 33 1.88 11.25 4.44
N SER A 34 0.99 11.85 5.21
CA SER A 34 0.94 11.75 6.68
C SER A 34 0.57 10.35 7.18
N ASP A 35 0.05 9.47 6.32
CA ASP A 35 -0.19 8.08 6.69
C ASP A 35 1.10 7.24 6.65
N PHE A 36 2.17 7.75 6.05
CA PHE A 36 3.48 7.09 5.96
C PHE A 36 4.55 7.74 6.83
N LEU A 37 4.48 9.05 7.06
CA LEU A 37 5.52 9.82 7.75
C LEU A 37 4.95 10.69 8.88
N PRO A 38 5.72 10.90 9.98
CA PRO A 38 6.98 10.23 10.29
C PRO A 38 6.79 8.77 10.73
N ASN A 39 5.59 8.44 11.21
CA ASN A 39 5.22 7.12 11.69
C ASN A 39 4.15 6.55 10.77
N PRO A 40 4.42 5.45 10.05
CA PRO A 40 3.42 4.81 9.22
C PRO A 40 2.25 4.29 10.05
N LYS A 41 1.02 4.54 9.57
CA LYS A 41 -0.20 4.01 10.19
C LYS A 41 -0.34 2.53 9.86
N PRO A 42 -0.32 1.63 10.86
CA PRO A 42 -0.36 0.19 10.62
C PRO A 42 -1.58 -0.26 9.81
N GLU A 43 -2.76 0.32 10.09
CA GLU A 43 -4.02 0.03 9.41
C GLU A 43 -4.00 0.39 7.91
N VAL A 44 -3.32 1.47 7.55
CA VAL A 44 -3.16 1.90 6.16
C VAL A 44 -2.21 0.96 5.42
N LEU A 45 -1.09 0.60 6.04
CA LEU A 45 -0.16 -0.37 5.48
C LEU A 45 -0.82 -1.74 5.30
N TYR A 46 -1.57 -2.20 6.29
CA TYR A 46 -2.33 -3.44 6.22
C TYR A 46 -3.26 -3.46 5.01
N MET A 47 -4.06 -2.41 4.82
CA MET A 47 -4.94 -2.28 3.65
C MET A 47 -4.16 -2.35 2.33
N ILE A 48 -3.04 -1.64 2.21
CA ILE A 48 -2.22 -1.61 0.99
C ILE A 48 -1.66 -2.99 0.68
N TYR A 49 -1.06 -3.68 1.66
CA TYR A 49 -0.49 -5.00 1.47
C TYR A 49 -1.57 -6.04 1.14
N MET A 50 -2.70 -5.99 1.82
CA MET A 50 -3.85 -6.83 1.53
C MET A 50 -4.32 -6.64 0.09
N ARG A 51 -4.51 -5.39 -0.37
CA ARG A 51 -4.91 -5.12 -1.75
C ARG A 51 -3.88 -5.59 -2.77
N ALA A 52 -2.58 -5.42 -2.49
CA ALA A 52 -1.52 -5.93 -3.36
C ALA A 52 -1.60 -7.45 -3.51
N LEU A 53 -1.78 -8.18 -2.40
CA LEU A 53 -1.93 -9.64 -2.44
C LEU A 53 -3.18 -10.06 -3.20
N GLN A 54 -4.31 -9.41 -2.97
CA GLN A 54 -5.57 -9.70 -3.69
C GLN A 54 -5.41 -9.50 -5.20
N LEU A 55 -4.71 -8.45 -5.64
CA LEU A 55 -4.49 -8.15 -7.07
C LEU A 55 -3.53 -9.13 -7.74
N VAL A 56 -2.46 -9.54 -7.05
CA VAL A 56 -1.41 -10.39 -7.64
C VAL A 56 -1.80 -11.87 -7.59
N TYR A 57 -2.40 -12.32 -6.48
CA TYR A 57 -2.67 -13.74 -6.24
C TYR A 57 -4.16 -14.10 -6.37
N GLY A 58 -5.04 -13.13 -6.64
CA GLY A 58 -6.49 -13.39 -6.73
C GLY A 58 -7.12 -13.86 -5.42
N VAL A 59 -6.42 -13.67 -4.29
CA VAL A 59 -6.94 -14.02 -2.96
C VAL A 59 -8.07 -13.06 -2.57
N ARG A 60 -9.00 -13.53 -1.76
CA ARG A 60 -10.10 -12.73 -1.21
C ARG A 60 -9.90 -12.56 0.28
N LEU A 61 -10.68 -11.66 0.88
CA LEU A 61 -10.50 -11.25 2.28
C LEU A 61 -10.65 -12.43 3.25
N GLU A 62 -11.56 -13.37 2.95
CA GLU A 62 -11.79 -14.56 3.76
C GLU A 62 -10.56 -15.46 3.89
N HIS A 63 -9.63 -15.45 2.92
CA HIS A 63 -8.42 -16.28 2.98
C HIS A 63 -7.41 -15.81 4.03
N PHE A 64 -7.61 -14.63 4.64
CA PHE A 64 -6.72 -14.08 5.66
C PHE A 64 -7.25 -14.25 7.09
N TYR A 65 -8.48 -14.74 7.22
CA TYR A 65 -9.14 -14.97 8.51
C TYR A 65 -9.33 -16.47 8.82
N MET A 66 -8.78 -17.34 7.97
CA MET A 66 -8.78 -18.81 8.13
C MET A 66 -7.40 -19.30 8.58
#